data_AF-A0A1C8ZVT2-F1
#
_entry.id   AF-A0A1C8ZVT2-F1
#
_cell.length_a   1.000
_cell.length_b   1.000
_cell.length_c   1.000
_cell.angle_alpha   90.00
_cell.angle_beta   90.00
_cell.angle_gamma   90.00
#
_symmetry.space_group_name_H-M   'P 1'
#
loop_
_entity.id
_entity.type
_entity.pdbx_description
1 polymer ?
#
loop_
_entity_poly.entity_id
_entity_poly.type
_entity_poly.pdbx_seq_one_letter_code
_entity_poly.pdbx_strand_id
1 'polypeptide(L)'
;MSGIDKILANLGKEMSFQVLGVTCDNCVNKVRRALKTVKGIEEISIKPDYSHFIAHVTIRYKGEVDKKEIEEAIQEASDETPYHEYKVKWE
;
A
#
# COMPACT_ATOMS: atom_id res chain seq x y z
N MET A 1 1.17 -36.30 3.77
CA MET A 1 1.19 -34.85 3.53
C MET A 1 0.84 -34.18 4.86
N SER A 2 1.79 -33.45 5.44
CA SER A 2 1.75 -32.97 6.82
C SER A 2 0.89 -31.71 6.93
N GLY A 3 0.06 -31.61 7.97
CA GLY A 3 -0.78 -30.43 8.23
C GLY A 3 0.01 -29.12 8.43
N ILE A 4 1.33 -29.21 8.58
CA ILE A 4 2.24 -28.07 8.73
C ILE A 4 2.36 -27.28 7.41
N ASP A 5 2.30 -27.94 6.26
CA ASP A 5 2.42 -27.31 4.94
C ASP A 5 1.26 -26.31 4.68
N LYS A 6 0.06 -26.59 5.21
CA LYS A 6 -1.11 -25.70 5.13
C LYS A 6 -1.04 -24.49 6.06
N ILE A 7 -0.31 -24.60 7.18
CA ILE A 7 -0.13 -23.50 8.14
C ILE A 7 0.89 -22.50 7.58
N LEU A 8 1.97 -22.99 6.97
CA LEU A 8 2.98 -22.15 6.32
C LEU A 8 2.46 -21.45 5.06
N ALA A 9 1.58 -22.11 4.29
CA ALA A 9 0.90 -21.50 3.14
C ALA A 9 -0.13 -20.40 3.52
N ASN A 10 -0.45 -20.24 4.80
CA ASN A 10 -1.38 -19.22 5.32
C ASN A 10 -0.68 -18.05 6.03
N LEU A 11 0.66 -18.02 6.08
CA LEU A 11 1.36 -16.78 6.44
C LEU A 11 1.26 -15.83 5.24
N GLY A 12 0.33 -14.88 5.31
CA GLY A 12 0.30 -13.77 4.36
C GLY A 12 1.68 -13.14 4.23
N LYS A 13 2.10 -12.85 3.00
CA LYS A 13 3.37 -12.16 2.75
C LYS A 13 3.20 -10.71 3.16
N GLU A 14 4.29 -10.09 3.61
CA GLU A 14 4.32 -8.67 3.94
C GLU A 14 5.28 -7.92 3.02
N MET A 15 4.94 -6.67 2.71
CA MET A 15 5.87 -5.74 2.08
C MET A 15 5.67 -4.33 2.64
N SER A 16 6.76 -3.56 2.67
CA SER A 16 6.78 -2.20 3.16
C SER A 16 7.37 -1.25 2.12
N PHE A 17 6.84 -0.03 2.07
CA PHE A 17 7.28 1.05 1.19
C PHE A 17 6.82 2.41 1.74
N GLN A 18 7.32 3.48 1.13
CA GLN A 18 6.89 4.84 1.45
C GLN A 18 5.98 5.39 0.34
N VAL A 19 5.03 6.23 0.74
CA VAL A 19 4.27 7.08 -0.18
C VAL A 19 4.58 8.53 0.16
N LEU A 20 5.15 9.25 -0.80
CA LEU A 20 5.44 10.68 -0.71
C LEU A 20 4.18 11.51 -1.02
N GLY A 21 4.15 12.76 -0.58
CA GLY A 21 3.04 13.70 -0.83
C GLY A 21 1.86 13.57 0.13
N VAL A 22 2.00 12.79 1.20
CA VAL A 22 0.93 12.59 2.20
C VAL A 22 1.01 13.67 3.27
N THR A 23 0.07 14.61 3.25
CA THR A 23 0.11 15.83 4.10
C THR A 23 -1.02 15.93 5.13
N CYS A 24 -2.06 15.10 5.03
CA CYS A 24 -3.19 15.09 5.96
C CYS A 24 -3.93 13.74 5.97
N ASP A 25 -4.85 13.57 6.92
CA ASP A 25 -5.66 12.35 7.07
C ASP A 25 -6.49 12.03 5.81
N ASN A 26 -6.91 13.05 5.05
CA ASN A 26 -7.62 12.82 3.80
C ASN A 26 -6.71 12.22 2.71
N CYS A 27 -5.42 12.61 2.66
CA CYS A 27 -4.43 11.96 1.79
C CYS A 27 -4.22 10.50 2.19
N VAL A 28 -4.13 10.22 3.50
CA VAL A 28 -4.03 8.84 4.03
C VAL A 28 -5.23 8.01 3.56
N ASN A 29 -6.44 8.57 3.62
CA ASN A 29 -7.65 7.89 3.16
C ASN A 29 -7.65 7.62 1.65
N LYS A 30 -7.17 8.55 0.83
CA LYS A 30 -7.01 8.36 -0.62
C LYS A 30 -6.02 7.22 -0.93
N VAL A 31 -4.83 7.27 -0.34
CA VAL A 31 -3.81 6.21 -0.46
C VAL A 31 -4.38 4.84 -0.03
N ARG A 32 -5.10 4.79 1.10
CA ARG A 32 -5.74 3.55 1.56
C ARG A 32 -6.78 3.02 0.59
N ARG A 33 -7.58 3.89 -0.04
CA ARG A 33 -8.60 3.49 -1.01
C ARG A 33 -7.96 2.94 -2.28
N ALA A 34 -6.93 3.59 -2.80
CA ALA A 34 -6.12 3.09 -3.91
C ALA A 34 -5.56 1.70 -3.61
N LEU A 35 -4.88 1.51 -2.48
CA LEU A 35 -4.31 0.20 -2.14
C LEU A 35 -5.36 -0.91 -1.97
N LYS A 36 -6.62 -0.57 -1.66
CA LYS A 36 -7.71 -1.55 -1.61
C LYS A 36 -8.16 -2.05 -2.99
N THR A 37 -7.84 -1.36 -4.08
CA THR A 37 -8.20 -1.79 -5.44
C THR A 37 -7.22 -2.85 -5.97
N VAL A 38 -6.01 -2.90 -5.42
CA VAL A 38 -4.97 -3.87 -5.80
C VAL A 38 -5.36 -5.26 -5.31
N LYS A 39 -5.50 -6.19 -6.24
CA LYS A 39 -5.93 -7.57 -5.96
C LYS A 39 -4.88 -8.30 -5.13
N GLY A 40 -5.32 -9.04 -4.12
CA GLY A 40 -4.45 -9.86 -3.28
C GLY A 40 -3.97 -9.17 -2.01
N ILE A 41 -4.10 -7.84 -1.90
CA ILE A 41 -3.89 -7.11 -0.65
C ILE A 41 -5.03 -7.45 0.33
N GLU A 42 -4.67 -7.94 1.52
CA GLU A 42 -5.62 -8.32 2.57
C GLU A 42 -5.67 -7.32 3.72
N GLU A 43 -4.52 -6.75 4.10
CA GLU A 43 -4.44 -5.76 5.18
C GLU A 43 -3.50 -4.61 4.78
N ILE A 44 -3.83 -3.41 5.26
CA ILE A 44 -3.09 -2.19 4.98
C ILE A 44 -2.89 -1.42 6.29
N SER A 45 -1.63 -1.22 6.67
CA SER A 45 -1.21 -0.33 7.75
C SER A 45 -0.54 0.90 7.13
N ILE A 46 -0.97 2.10 7.54
CA ILE A 46 -0.42 3.37 7.05
C ILE A 46 -0.07 4.21 8.27
N LYS A 47 1.19 4.61 8.39
CA LYS A 47 1.71 5.49 9.43
C LYS A 47 2.18 6.78 8.77
N PRO A 48 1.39 7.87 8.81
CA PRO A 48 1.80 9.14 8.23
C PRO A 48 2.87 9.83 9.09
N ASP A 49 3.76 10.54 8.41
CA ASP A 49 4.66 11.54 8.96
C ASP A 49 4.43 12.86 8.24
N TYR A 50 3.55 13.68 8.82
CA TYR A 50 3.15 14.96 8.25
C TYR A 50 4.27 16.00 8.25
N SER A 51 5.33 15.83 9.04
CA SER A 51 6.47 16.76 9.05
C SER A 51 7.34 16.58 7.80
N HIS A 52 7.37 15.37 7.25
CA HIS A 52 8.17 15.02 6.07
C HIS A 52 7.32 14.80 4.82
N PHE A 53 6.00 14.97 4.93
CA PHE A 53 5.03 14.73 3.85
C PHE A 53 5.10 13.31 3.27
N ILE A 54 5.31 12.32 4.14
CA ILE A 54 5.39 10.90 3.74
C ILE A 54 4.43 10.05 4.55
N ALA A 55 4.17 8.83 4.09
CA ALA A 55 3.58 7.78 4.88
C ALA A 55 4.35 6.47 4.71
N HIS A 56 4.60 5.80 5.82
CA HIS A 56 5.11 4.43 5.82
C HIS A 56 3.93 3.47 5.67
N VAL A 57 3.96 2.68 4.62
CA VAL A 57 2.92 1.72 4.30
C VAL A 57 3.48 0.31 4.50
N THR A 58 2.72 -0.52 5.20
CA THR A 58 2.94 -1.97 5.27
C THR A 58 1.66 -2.66 4.82
N ILE A 59 1.78 -3.58 3.88
CA ILE A 59 0.65 -4.39 3.42
C ILE A 59 0.89 -5.87 3.70
N ARG A 60 -0.19 -6.58 4.02
CA ARG A 60 -0.25 -8.05 4.04
C ARG A 60 -1.01 -8.51 2.81
N TYR A 61 -0.48 -9.48 2.08
CA TYR A 61 -1.05 -9.94 0.82
C TYR A 61 -0.93 -11.45 0.62
N LYS A 62 -1.79 -12.01 -0.23
CA LYS A 62 -1.75 -13.41 -0.67
C LYS A 62 -1.43 -13.52 -2.15
N GLY A 63 -0.76 -14.61 -2.51
CA GLY A 63 -0.36 -14.87 -3.90
C GLY A 63 0.80 -13.98 -4.34
N GLU A 64 0.65 -13.41 -5.52
CA GLU A 64 1.56 -12.42 -6.11
C GLU A 64 0.84 -11.08 -6.19
N VAL A 65 1.54 -10.03 -5.82
CA VAL A 65 1.11 -8.64 -5.97
C VAL A 65 2.24 -7.93 -6.70
N ASP A 66 1.93 -7.37 -7.86
CA ASP A 66 2.92 -6.63 -8.65
C ASP A 66 3.12 -5.23 -8.05
N LYS A 67 4.39 -4.83 -7.88
CA LYS A 67 4.75 -3.47 -7.49
C LYS A 67 4.19 -2.43 -8.45
N LYS A 68 4.12 -2.77 -9.74
CA LYS A 68 3.56 -1.89 -10.78
C LYS A 68 2.07 -1.63 -10.58
N GLU A 69 1.29 -2.64 -10.16
CA GLU A 69 -0.14 -2.45 -9.83
C GLU A 69 -0.32 -1.51 -8.63
N ILE A 70 0.57 -1.58 -7.64
CA ILE A 70 0.58 -0.65 -6.50
C ILE A 70 0.89 0.78 -6.95
N GLU A 71 1.93 0.95 -7.78
CA GLU A 71 2.31 2.26 -8.33
C GLU A 71 1.17 2.88 -9.15
N GLU A 72 0.54 2.10 -10.04
CA GLU A 72 -0.58 2.54 -10.86
C GLU A 72 -1.80 2.94 -10.02
N ALA A 73 -2.16 2.16 -9.01
CA ALA A 73 -3.28 2.49 -8.13
C ALA A 73 -3.04 3.80 -7.34
N ILE A 74 -1.81 4.04 -6.88
CA ILE A 74 -1.44 5.28 -6.19
C ILE A 74 -1.39 6.46 -7.15
N GLN A 75 -0.95 6.25 -8.38
CA GLN A 75 -0.98 7.27 -9.44
C GLN A 75 -2.42 7.67 -9.77
N GLU A 76 -3.34 6.72 -9.91
CA GLU A 76 -4.76 7.00 -10.19
C GLU A 76 -5.38 7.90 -9.09
N ALA A 77 -5.06 7.64 -7.81
CA ALA A 77 -5.51 8.49 -6.71
C ALA A 77 -4.91 9.91 -6.72
N SER A 78 -3.74 10.08 -7.35
CA SER A 78 -3.14 11.40 -7.61
C SER A 78 -3.92 12.12 -8.71
N ASP A 79 -4.23 11.41 -9.80
CA ASP A 79 -4.93 11.97 -10.97
C ASP A 79 -6.37 12.43 -10.65
N GLU A 80 -6.99 11.88 -9.60
CA GLU A 80 -8.30 12.33 -9.09
C GLU A 80 -8.31 13.77 -8.55
N THR A 81 -7.15 14.38 -8.30
CA THR A 81 -7.07 15.71 -7.67
C THR A 81 -5.93 16.55 -8.23
N PRO A 82 -6.16 17.80 -8.64
CA PRO A 82 -5.08 18.65 -9.14
C PRO A 82 -4.10 19.12 -8.04
N TYR A 83 -4.43 18.91 -6.76
CA TYR A 83 -3.70 19.49 -5.64
C TYR A 83 -2.63 18.58 -5.02
N HIS A 84 -2.66 17.27 -5.27
CA HIS A 84 -1.79 16.32 -4.58
C HIS A 84 -1.25 15.30 -5.56
N GLU A 85 0.06 15.13 -5.54
CA GLU A 85 0.77 14.09 -6.28
C GLU A 85 1.37 13.10 -5.26
N TYR A 86 1.06 11.83 -5.42
CA TYR A 86 1.59 10.76 -4.59
C TYR A 86 2.62 9.95 -5.37
N LYS A 87 3.74 9.64 -4.72
CA LYS A 87 4.80 8.82 -5.33
C LYS A 87 5.19 7.68 -4.43
N VAL A 88 5.15 6.46 -4.97
CA VAL A 88 5.65 5.27 -4.29
C VAL A 88 7.18 5.28 -4.31
N LYS A 89 7.78 5.00 -3.16
CA LYS A 89 9.21 4.79 -3.00
C LYS A 89 9.45 3.46 -2.30
N TRP A 90 10.03 2.53 -3.02
CA TRP A 90 10.50 1.25 -2.50
C TRP A 90 11.80 1.45 -1.70
N GLU A 91 12.00 0.61 -0.69
CA GLU A 91 13.29 0.49 0.03
C GLU A 91 14.38 -0.09 -0.87
#